data_AF-A0A8T1WW23-F1
#
_entry.id   AF-A0A8T1WW23-F1
#
_cell.length_a   1.000
_cell.length_b   1.000
_cell.length_c   1.000
_cell.angle_alpha   90.00
_cell.angle_beta   90.00
_cell.angle_gamma   90.00
#
_symmetry.space_group_name_H-M   'P 1'
#
loop_
_entity.id
_entity.type
_entity.pdbx_description
1 polymer ?
#
loop_
_entity_poly.entity_id
_entity_poly.type
_entity_poly.pdbx_seq_one_letter_code
_entity_poly.pdbx_strand_id
1 'polypeptide(L)'
;MMPLRVLTKRLPTRRLQAATLRALSTETPPAAATKEEAAEAAEPTPEELGNLAGVPISQATEAHRLKFFSFAKEQQDQLFPEGILRRMDEAFDLVGHRHIMLRDTTLQIISAMKDWETTKSSTIGAYLIDGERGTGKTFALHQIVQFARESNWVVLYIPNPRSWCTEAPYVMQSPYQEGKFDIDVYGVDLLEKFLHCHGDQLSKVTVRGKYGERYYPASKFDTKPKTYAEYKDEALTLRDIVVNGIREEELACQAVCDLKEELAQVTEFPVLIAIDDYNTWFQKTVFGYEGKNVEPEDISVIAALRNIGAKGYDESRKLKNGLFVAAVTENYPTKTHFKQQVDYRKLRATMRTYTPEELAAVVSYYNQVSFLHDKPTESQLAYFRLMTKSLPLHVFDRASFS
;
A
#
# COMPACT_ATOMS: atom_id res chain seq x y z
N MET A 1 7.24 27.93 -56.10
CA MET A 1 5.78 28.03 -56.27
C MET A 1 5.12 26.92 -55.47
N MET A 2 4.19 27.30 -54.59
CA MET A 2 3.26 26.53 -53.77
C MET A 2 3.76 25.70 -52.56
N PRO A 3 3.01 25.73 -51.43
CA PRO A 3 3.54 25.56 -50.08
C PRO A 3 2.98 24.33 -49.31
N LEU A 4 3.66 24.01 -48.22
CA LEU A 4 3.33 23.01 -47.19
C LEU A 4 1.99 23.30 -46.48
N ARG A 5 1.17 22.25 -46.30
CA ARG A 5 -0.05 22.27 -45.46
C ARG A 5 0.27 21.79 -44.04
N VAL A 6 0.17 22.70 -43.08
CA VAL A 6 0.12 22.42 -41.64
C VAL A 6 -1.34 22.49 -41.19
N LEU A 7 -1.87 21.40 -40.63
CA LEU A 7 -3.21 21.35 -40.03
C LEU A 7 -3.10 21.52 -38.51
N THR A 8 -3.42 22.72 -38.03
CA THR A 8 -3.64 23.01 -36.61
C THR A 8 -5.15 23.06 -36.35
N LYS A 9 -5.67 22.16 -35.51
CA LYS A 9 -7.07 22.23 -35.02
C LYS A 9 -7.07 22.88 -33.63
N ARG A 10 -7.70 24.05 -33.53
CA ARG A 10 -7.96 24.81 -32.30
C ARG A 10 -9.29 24.38 -31.67
N LEU A 11 -9.30 24.31 -30.34
CA LEU A 11 -10.46 24.14 -29.45
C LEU A 11 -11.38 25.38 -29.46
N PRO A 12 -12.72 25.25 -29.33
CA PRO A 12 -13.61 26.40 -29.22
C PRO A 12 -13.85 26.83 -27.76
N THR A 13 -13.63 28.11 -27.51
CA THR A 13 -13.95 28.85 -26.27
C THR A 13 -15.43 29.20 -26.21
N ARG A 14 -16.08 28.92 -25.08
CA ARG A 14 -17.51 29.20 -24.84
C ARG A 14 -17.66 30.61 -24.28
N ARG A 15 -18.40 31.47 -25.00
CA ARG A 15 -18.70 32.87 -24.64
C ARG A 15 -19.72 32.95 -23.51
N LEU A 16 -19.42 33.76 -22.49
CA LEU A 16 -20.35 34.30 -21.50
C LEU A 16 -21.32 35.28 -22.18
N GLN A 17 -22.63 35.12 -21.95
CA GLN A 17 -23.63 36.14 -22.23
C GLN A 17 -24.30 36.55 -20.92
N ALA A 18 -24.15 37.85 -20.61
CA ALA A 18 -24.86 38.55 -19.57
C ALA A 18 -26.32 38.74 -19.96
N ALA A 19 -27.24 38.46 -19.03
CA ALA A 19 -28.65 38.85 -19.14
C ALA A 19 -29.00 39.80 -18.00
N THR A 20 -29.61 40.90 -18.42
CA THR A 20 -29.90 42.14 -17.72
C THR A 20 -31.07 42.09 -16.74
N LEU A 21 -30.92 42.87 -15.67
CA LEU A 21 -31.89 43.31 -14.67
C LEU A 21 -33.29 43.69 -15.22
N ARG A 22 -34.33 43.34 -14.47
CA ARG A 22 -35.49 44.22 -14.25
C ARG A 22 -36.00 44.08 -12.81
N ALA A 23 -36.00 45.21 -12.12
CA ALA A 23 -36.41 45.40 -10.74
C ALA A 23 -37.94 45.42 -10.60
N LEU A 24 -38.43 44.99 -9.43
CA LEU A 24 -39.65 45.47 -8.79
C LEU A 24 -39.49 45.25 -7.28
N SER A 25 -39.19 46.34 -6.58
CA SER A 25 -39.12 46.41 -5.12
C SER A 25 -40.52 46.54 -4.52
N THR A 26 -40.73 45.97 -3.33
CA THR A 26 -41.48 46.62 -2.23
C THR A 26 -41.14 45.91 -0.89
N GLU A 27 -40.39 46.65 -0.07
CA GLU A 27 -40.51 46.80 1.40
C GLU A 27 -40.46 45.57 2.33
N THR A 28 -39.39 45.53 3.14
CA THR A 28 -39.28 44.82 4.42
C THR A 28 -39.68 45.71 5.61
N PRO A 29 -40.01 45.12 6.76
CA PRO A 29 -39.31 45.53 7.99
C PRO A 29 -38.78 44.33 8.82
N PRO A 30 -37.88 44.58 9.79
CA PRO A 30 -36.74 43.72 10.07
C PRO A 30 -36.84 42.94 11.40
N ALA A 31 -36.14 41.81 11.52
CA ALA A 31 -35.74 41.29 12.81
C ALA A 31 -34.53 40.33 12.74
N ALA A 32 -33.51 40.68 13.53
CA ALA A 32 -32.45 39.82 14.08
C ALA A 32 -31.46 39.16 13.13
N ALA A 33 -30.31 39.82 12.98
CA ALA A 33 -29.05 39.18 12.67
C ALA A 33 -28.62 38.27 13.82
N THR A 34 -28.34 37.00 13.53
CA THR A 34 -27.42 36.16 14.29
C THR A 34 -26.37 35.62 13.33
N LYS A 35 -25.12 35.94 13.65
CA LYS A 35 -23.91 35.44 13.01
C LYS A 35 -23.86 33.92 13.21
N GLU A 36 -23.78 33.16 12.12
CA GLU A 36 -23.30 31.77 12.18
C GLU A 36 -21.77 31.82 12.21
N GLU A 37 -21.22 31.73 13.42
CA GLU A 37 -19.83 31.35 13.65
C GLU A 37 -19.66 29.87 13.33
N ALA A 38 -18.55 29.57 12.65
CA ALA A 38 -18.10 28.23 12.33
C ALA A 38 -18.03 27.36 13.59
N ALA A 39 -18.91 26.36 13.68
CA ALA A 39 -18.86 25.35 14.71
C ALA A 39 -17.73 24.37 14.42
N GLU A 40 -16.69 24.51 15.23
CA GLU A 40 -15.68 23.52 15.58
C GLU A 40 -16.29 22.11 15.64
N ALA A 41 -15.67 21.16 14.94
CA ALA A 41 -16.09 19.77 14.90
C ALA A 41 -16.00 19.16 16.31
N ALA A 42 -17.15 18.98 16.95
CA ALA A 42 -17.26 18.28 18.22
C ALA A 42 -16.91 16.80 18.05
N GLU A 43 -16.02 16.29 18.90
CA GLU A 43 -15.75 14.86 19.01
C GLU A 43 -17.04 14.11 19.40
N PRO A 44 -17.42 13.03 18.69
CA PRO A 44 -18.66 12.32 18.96
C PRO A 44 -18.58 11.51 20.26
N THR A 45 -19.73 11.36 20.91
CA THR A 45 -19.87 10.72 22.23
C THR A 45 -19.78 9.19 22.17
N PRO A 46 -19.44 8.49 23.27
CA PRO A 46 -19.16 7.04 23.27
C PRO A 46 -20.31 6.13 22.82
N GLU A 47 -21.56 6.61 22.87
CA GLU A 47 -22.74 5.87 22.44
C GLU A 47 -22.96 5.92 20.91
N GLU A 48 -22.36 6.89 20.22
CA GLU A 48 -22.38 7.04 18.75
C GLU A 48 -21.27 6.22 18.07
N LEU A 49 -20.26 5.79 18.84
CA LEU A 49 -19.09 5.03 18.38
C LEU A 49 -19.30 3.51 18.33
N GLY A 50 -20.53 2.99 18.43
CA GLY A 50 -20.81 1.56 18.72
C GLY A 50 -19.94 0.54 17.97
N ASN A 51 -19.71 0.73 16.66
CA ASN A 51 -18.81 -0.13 15.88
C ASN A 51 -17.47 0.53 15.54
N LEU A 52 -17.31 1.82 15.80
CA LEU A 52 -16.07 2.57 15.54
C LEU A 52 -15.10 2.40 16.71
N ALA A 53 -13.81 2.30 16.42
CA ALA A 53 -12.80 2.15 17.44
C ALA A 53 -12.54 3.46 18.21
N GLY A 54 -12.71 4.62 17.56
CA GLY A 54 -12.42 5.95 18.13
C GLY A 54 -10.95 6.20 18.47
N VAL A 55 -10.07 5.27 18.08
CA VAL A 55 -8.66 5.20 18.49
C VAL A 55 -7.82 4.83 17.25
N PRO A 56 -6.59 5.36 17.10
CA PRO A 56 -5.68 4.96 16.01
C PRO A 56 -5.29 3.48 16.07
N ILE A 57 -4.90 2.92 14.93
CA ILE A 57 -4.62 1.48 14.81
C ILE A 57 -3.42 1.06 15.67
N SER A 58 -2.46 1.95 15.92
CA SER A 58 -1.33 1.76 16.86
C SER A 58 -1.77 1.26 18.24
N GLN A 59 -2.90 1.72 18.76
CA GLN A 59 -3.40 1.33 20.08
C GLN A 59 -4.37 0.13 20.02
N ALA A 60 -4.55 -0.49 18.85
CA ALA A 60 -5.49 -1.61 18.68
C ALA A 60 -5.14 -2.83 19.55
N THR A 61 -5.97 -3.14 20.53
CA THR A 61 -5.90 -4.35 21.37
C THR A 61 -6.98 -5.38 20.97
N GLU A 62 -6.94 -6.56 21.58
CA GLU A 62 -7.98 -7.59 21.45
C GLU A 62 -9.41 -7.07 21.72
N ALA A 63 -9.54 -6.09 22.62
CA ALA A 63 -10.82 -5.42 22.90
C ALA A 63 -11.42 -4.63 21.71
N HIS A 64 -10.62 -4.31 20.68
CA HIS A 64 -11.08 -3.63 19.46
C HIS A 64 -11.35 -4.61 18.31
N ARG A 65 -11.39 -5.91 18.58
CA ARG A 65 -11.82 -6.92 17.61
C ARG A 65 -13.18 -6.54 17.02
N LEU A 66 -13.33 -6.66 15.69
CA LEU A 66 -14.52 -6.31 14.91
C LEU A 66 -14.88 -4.83 14.87
N LYS A 67 -14.10 -3.95 15.49
CA LYS A 67 -14.31 -2.51 15.40
C LYS A 67 -13.68 -1.93 14.14
N PHE A 68 -14.24 -0.83 13.70
CA PHE A 68 -13.86 -0.10 12.50
C PHE A 68 -12.91 1.04 12.87
N PHE A 69 -11.73 1.03 12.28
CA PHE A 69 -10.71 2.07 12.47
C PHE A 69 -10.85 3.11 11.37
N SER A 70 -10.88 4.39 11.75
CA SER A 70 -10.91 5.51 10.83
C SER A 70 -9.55 5.77 10.23
N PHE A 71 -9.57 6.07 8.93
CA PHE A 71 -8.41 6.43 8.16
C PHE A 71 -8.66 7.79 7.50
N ALA A 72 -8.07 8.84 8.05
CA ALA A 72 -8.27 10.20 7.56
C ALA A 72 -7.60 10.38 6.18
N LYS A 73 -8.26 11.10 5.27
CA LYS A 73 -7.70 11.39 3.93
C LYS A 73 -6.41 12.20 4.00
N GLU A 74 -6.31 13.10 4.97
CA GLU A 74 -5.11 13.90 5.21
C GLU A 74 -3.90 13.04 5.60
N GLN A 75 -4.14 11.94 6.32
CA GLN A 75 -3.09 11.00 6.71
C GLN A 75 -2.67 10.06 5.57
N GLN A 76 -3.45 9.99 4.47
CA GLN A 76 -3.14 9.11 3.34
C GLN A 76 -1.94 9.58 2.52
N ASP A 77 -1.80 10.89 2.30
CA ASP A 77 -0.68 11.37 1.50
C ASP A 77 0.64 11.18 2.26
N GLN A 78 0.57 11.26 3.61
CA GLN A 78 1.73 11.17 4.49
C GLN A 78 2.10 9.71 4.85
N LEU A 79 1.13 8.92 5.31
CA LEU A 79 1.24 7.47 5.41
C LEU A 79 0.66 6.95 4.11
N PHE A 80 1.36 6.42 3.12
CA PHE A 80 0.81 5.93 1.82
C PHE A 80 1.00 6.86 0.60
N PRO A 81 2.19 7.48 0.42
CA PRO A 81 2.54 8.07 -0.88
C PRO A 81 2.62 7.04 -2.01
N GLU A 82 2.69 5.74 -1.70
CA GLU A 82 2.60 4.67 -2.70
C GLU A 82 1.23 4.60 -3.39
N GLY A 83 0.23 5.24 -2.79
CA GLY A 83 -1.15 5.22 -3.25
C GLY A 83 -1.95 4.04 -2.68
N ILE A 84 -3.26 4.15 -2.85
CA ILE A 84 -4.21 3.10 -2.49
C ILE A 84 -4.64 2.40 -3.79
N LEU A 85 -4.92 1.10 -3.69
CA LEU A 85 -5.40 0.33 -4.82
C LEU A 85 -6.76 0.88 -5.28
N ARG A 86 -6.95 1.08 -6.60
CA ARG A 86 -8.16 1.71 -7.17
C ARG A 86 -9.49 1.20 -6.60
N ARG A 87 -9.63 -0.12 -6.44
CA ARG A 87 -10.87 -0.74 -5.90
C ARG A 87 -11.15 -0.36 -4.44
N MET A 88 -10.10 -0.15 -3.66
CA MET A 88 -10.22 0.25 -2.26
C MET A 88 -10.64 1.71 -2.17
N ASP A 89 -10.11 2.58 -3.03
CA ASP A 89 -10.54 3.99 -3.10
C ASP A 89 -11.98 4.12 -3.60
N GLU A 90 -12.37 3.37 -4.64
CA GLU A 90 -13.76 3.29 -5.11
C GLU A 90 -14.72 2.81 -4.01
N ALA A 91 -14.30 1.83 -3.20
CA ALA A 91 -15.11 1.35 -2.08
C ALA A 91 -15.28 2.44 -1.00
N PHE A 92 -14.24 3.21 -0.70
CA PHE A 92 -14.31 4.30 0.25
C PHE A 92 -15.17 5.47 -0.23
N ASP A 93 -15.06 5.82 -1.51
CA ASP A 93 -15.89 6.89 -2.11
C ASP A 93 -17.38 6.52 -2.10
N LEU A 94 -17.71 5.25 -2.32
CA LEU A 94 -19.09 4.75 -2.26
C LEU A 94 -19.66 4.75 -0.84
N VAL A 95 -18.86 4.39 0.17
CA VAL A 95 -19.29 4.43 1.58
C VAL A 95 -19.34 5.88 2.10
N GLY A 96 -18.60 6.79 1.48
CA GLY A 96 -18.41 8.17 1.95
C GLY A 96 -17.47 8.30 3.14
N HIS A 97 -17.09 7.18 3.77
CA HIS A 97 -16.19 7.14 4.91
C HIS A 97 -15.12 6.06 4.74
N ARG A 98 -13.92 6.38 5.23
CA ARG A 98 -12.75 5.52 5.18
C ARG A 98 -12.58 4.80 6.51
N HIS A 99 -13.31 3.70 6.66
CA HIS A 99 -13.19 2.84 7.82
C HIS A 99 -12.84 1.40 7.42
N ILE A 100 -11.92 0.79 8.16
CA ILE A 100 -11.51 -0.59 7.94
C ILE A 100 -11.79 -1.40 9.21
N MET A 101 -12.51 -2.52 9.06
CA MET A 101 -12.78 -3.43 10.17
C MET A 101 -11.52 -4.21 10.57
N LEU A 102 -11.19 -4.24 11.86
CA LEU A 102 -10.13 -5.08 12.41
C LEU A 102 -10.59 -6.54 12.53
N ARG A 103 -10.03 -7.40 11.70
CA ARG A 103 -10.33 -8.84 11.64
C ARG A 103 -9.39 -9.67 12.51
N ASP A 104 -9.74 -10.92 12.75
CA ASP A 104 -8.95 -11.83 13.58
C ASP A 104 -7.55 -12.09 13.00
N THR A 105 -7.45 -12.28 11.68
CA THR A 105 -6.16 -12.54 11.01
C THR A 105 -5.22 -11.34 11.06
N THR A 106 -5.76 -10.13 10.90
CA THR A 106 -4.99 -8.89 11.02
C THR A 106 -4.56 -8.65 12.46
N LEU A 107 -5.45 -8.94 13.41
CA LEU A 107 -5.18 -8.78 14.83
C LEU A 107 -4.04 -9.69 15.29
N GLN A 108 -3.99 -10.95 14.82
CA GLN A 108 -2.90 -11.88 15.10
C GLN A 108 -1.53 -11.36 14.62
N ILE A 109 -1.49 -10.70 13.46
CA ILE A 109 -0.24 -10.15 12.92
C ILE A 109 0.14 -8.87 13.69
N ILE A 110 -0.84 -8.01 13.97
CA ILE A 110 -0.61 -6.76 14.74
C ILE A 110 -0.14 -7.08 16.16
N SER A 111 -0.72 -8.07 16.85
CA SER A 111 -0.27 -8.48 18.18
C SER A 111 1.16 -9.03 18.14
N ALA A 112 1.50 -9.84 17.12
CA ALA A 112 2.86 -10.31 16.92
C ALA A 112 3.86 -9.17 16.65
N MET A 113 3.42 -8.07 16.01
CA MET A 113 4.24 -6.87 15.81
C MET A 113 4.34 -6.00 17.06
N LYS A 114 3.32 -5.95 17.92
CA LYS A 114 3.39 -5.25 19.21
C LYS A 114 4.40 -5.89 20.15
N ASP A 115 4.36 -7.22 20.25
CA ASP A 115 5.25 -7.99 21.11
C ASP A 115 6.55 -8.42 20.39
N TRP A 116 6.98 -7.65 19.39
CA TRP A 116 8.03 -8.04 18.46
C TRP A 116 9.36 -8.43 19.15
N GLU A 117 9.77 -7.72 20.20
CA GLU A 117 10.99 -8.03 20.95
C GLU A 117 10.99 -9.46 21.52
N THR A 118 9.82 -9.96 21.92
CA THR A 118 9.65 -11.32 22.42
C THR A 118 9.48 -12.33 21.27
N THR A 119 8.75 -11.93 20.24
CA THR A 119 8.29 -12.79 19.14
C THR A 119 9.34 -13.00 18.04
N LYS A 120 10.36 -12.14 17.98
CA LYS A 120 11.45 -12.16 16.99
C LYS A 120 12.23 -13.49 16.94
N SER A 121 12.44 -14.12 18.09
CA SER A 121 13.19 -15.38 18.19
C SER A 121 12.34 -16.63 17.91
N SER A 122 11.03 -16.54 18.13
CA SER A 122 10.10 -17.68 18.01
C SER A 122 9.41 -17.76 16.65
N THR A 123 9.35 -16.66 15.91
CA THR A 123 8.64 -16.60 14.62
C THR A 123 9.55 -16.87 13.43
N ILE A 124 8.96 -17.45 12.38
CA ILE A 124 9.62 -17.75 11.10
C ILE A 124 10.11 -16.46 10.42
N GLY A 125 9.50 -15.31 10.74
CA GLY A 125 9.83 -13.98 10.23
C GLY A 125 9.02 -13.58 8.99
N ALA A 126 8.03 -14.38 8.59
CA ALA A 126 7.18 -14.08 7.45
C ALA A 126 5.72 -14.56 7.62
N TYR A 127 4.78 -13.80 7.07
CA TYR A 127 3.37 -14.18 6.93
C TYR A 127 2.94 -14.04 5.47
N LEU A 128 2.17 -15.02 4.97
CA LEU A 128 1.52 -14.95 3.67
C LEU A 128 0.00 -15.00 3.85
N ILE A 129 -0.66 -13.89 3.55
CA ILE A 129 -2.11 -13.75 3.63
C ILE A 129 -2.74 -14.39 2.40
N ASP A 130 -3.38 -15.55 2.60
CA ASP A 130 -4.08 -16.32 1.55
C ASP A 130 -5.59 -16.35 1.83
N GLY A 131 -6.41 -16.49 0.80
CA GLY A 131 -7.86 -16.52 0.94
C GLY A 131 -8.55 -16.46 -0.42
N GLU A 132 -9.86 -16.62 -0.43
CA GLU A 132 -10.63 -16.49 -1.67
C GLU A 132 -10.58 -15.04 -2.20
N ARG A 133 -10.91 -14.85 -3.48
CA ARG A 133 -11.02 -13.51 -4.06
C ARG A 133 -12.13 -12.73 -3.33
N GLY A 134 -11.84 -11.49 -2.94
CA GLY A 134 -12.83 -10.62 -2.32
C GLY A 134 -13.00 -10.82 -0.80
N THR A 135 -12.07 -11.50 -0.13
CA THR A 135 -12.05 -11.65 1.35
C THR A 135 -11.43 -10.47 2.10
N GLY A 136 -10.94 -9.43 1.41
CA GLY A 136 -10.36 -8.24 2.05
C GLY A 136 -8.87 -8.33 2.38
N LYS A 137 -8.09 -9.11 1.62
CA LYS A 137 -6.64 -9.30 1.82
C LYS A 137 -5.84 -8.01 1.69
N THR A 138 -6.13 -7.22 0.67
CA THR A 138 -5.53 -5.88 0.48
C THR A 138 -5.83 -4.95 1.66
N PHE A 139 -7.09 -4.92 2.14
CA PHE A 139 -7.47 -4.12 3.33
C PHE A 139 -6.70 -4.56 4.58
N ALA A 140 -6.53 -5.87 4.77
CA ALA A 140 -5.75 -6.41 5.87
C ALA A 140 -4.28 -6.00 5.80
N LEU A 141 -3.64 -6.12 4.63
CA LEU A 141 -2.26 -5.70 4.44
C LEU A 141 -2.09 -4.19 4.64
N HIS A 142 -3.02 -3.39 4.13
CA HIS A 142 -3.03 -1.94 4.31
C HIS A 142 -3.12 -1.56 5.80
N GLN A 143 -4.01 -2.21 6.57
CA GLN A 143 -4.13 -1.97 8.00
C GLN A 143 -2.85 -2.34 8.78
N ILE A 144 -2.15 -3.41 8.37
CA ILE A 144 -0.86 -3.80 8.95
C ILE A 144 0.23 -2.75 8.65
N VAL A 145 0.26 -2.23 7.42
CA VAL A 145 1.20 -1.16 7.05
C VAL A 145 0.91 0.13 7.82
N GLN A 146 -0.36 0.50 7.97
CA GLN A 146 -0.75 1.66 8.77
C GLN A 146 -0.27 1.52 10.21
N PHE A 147 -0.51 0.36 10.81
CA PHE A 147 -0.03 0.05 12.16
C PHE A 147 1.50 0.16 12.29
N ALA A 148 2.24 -0.36 11.30
CA ALA A 148 3.69 -0.32 11.28
C ALA A 148 4.22 1.12 11.23
N ARG A 149 3.64 1.96 10.36
CA ARG A 149 4.03 3.37 10.21
C ARG A 149 3.74 4.19 11.47
N GLU A 150 2.56 4.02 12.08
CA GLU A 150 2.23 4.67 13.35
C GLU A 150 3.14 4.20 14.51
N SER A 151 3.65 2.96 14.44
CA SER A 151 4.54 2.38 15.45
C SER A 151 6.02 2.65 15.20
N ASN A 152 6.37 3.56 14.28
CA ASN A 152 7.74 3.91 13.91
C ASN A 152 8.57 2.75 13.30
N TRP A 153 7.94 1.84 12.57
CA TRP A 153 8.65 0.83 11.78
C TRP A 153 9.11 1.44 10.44
N VAL A 154 10.23 0.94 9.91
CA VAL A 154 10.66 1.24 8.54
C VAL A 154 9.89 0.30 7.61
N VAL A 155 9.07 0.84 6.70
CA VAL A 155 8.17 0.03 5.87
C VAL A 155 8.50 0.17 4.39
N LEU A 156 8.84 -0.95 3.75
CA LEU A 156 8.90 -1.07 2.30
C LEU A 156 7.57 -1.68 1.82
N TYR A 157 6.67 -0.83 1.31
CA TYR A 157 5.35 -1.23 0.85
C TYR A 157 5.25 -1.22 -0.68
N ILE A 158 4.74 -2.31 -1.26
CA ILE A 158 4.49 -2.44 -2.70
C ILE A 158 3.00 -2.78 -2.89
N PRO A 159 2.15 -1.79 -3.24
CA PRO A 159 0.70 -1.99 -3.35
C PRO A 159 0.29 -2.72 -4.63
N ASN A 160 1.01 -2.55 -5.75
CA ASN A 160 0.62 -3.12 -7.04
C ASN A 160 1.82 -3.67 -7.83
N PRO A 161 2.38 -4.83 -7.44
CA PRO A 161 3.50 -5.44 -8.16
C PRO A 161 3.13 -5.95 -9.57
N ARG A 162 1.83 -6.09 -9.89
CA ARG A 162 1.37 -6.46 -11.23
C ARG A 162 1.86 -5.47 -12.30
N SER A 163 1.91 -4.20 -11.94
CA SER A 163 2.35 -3.13 -12.84
C SER A 163 3.76 -3.38 -13.37
N TRP A 164 4.63 -3.98 -12.56
CA TRP A 164 6.01 -4.30 -12.93
C TRP A 164 6.12 -5.43 -13.96
N CYS A 165 5.16 -6.35 -14.00
CA CYS A 165 5.19 -7.49 -14.92
C CYS A 165 4.38 -7.28 -16.20
N THR A 166 3.41 -6.36 -16.18
CA THR A 166 2.41 -6.23 -17.26
C THR A 166 2.23 -4.82 -17.81
N GLU A 167 2.50 -3.78 -17.00
CA GLU A 167 2.24 -2.38 -17.35
C GLU A 167 3.54 -1.57 -17.51
N ALA A 168 4.71 -2.16 -17.20
CA ALA A 168 5.99 -1.46 -17.35
C ALA A 168 6.21 -1.07 -18.82
N PRO A 169 6.72 0.14 -19.09
CA PRO A 169 6.90 0.61 -20.45
C PRO A 169 8.00 -0.14 -21.20
N TYR A 170 9.07 -0.53 -20.49
CA TYR A 170 10.21 -1.23 -21.04
C TYR A 170 10.95 -2.03 -19.97
N VAL A 171 11.87 -2.87 -20.43
CA VAL A 171 12.81 -3.63 -19.61
C VAL A 171 14.18 -3.51 -20.29
N MET A 172 15.23 -3.21 -19.53
CA MET A 172 16.60 -3.11 -20.03
C MET A 172 17.50 -4.14 -19.36
N GLN A 173 18.61 -4.51 -19.98
CA GLN A 173 19.60 -5.34 -19.30
C GLN A 173 20.24 -4.55 -18.17
N SER A 174 20.41 -5.17 -17.02
CA SER A 174 21.03 -4.52 -15.87
C SER A 174 22.52 -4.27 -16.15
N PRO A 175 23.02 -3.03 -15.97
CA PRO A 175 24.45 -2.75 -16.09
C PRO A 175 25.25 -3.30 -14.90
N TYR A 176 24.60 -3.59 -13.78
CA TYR A 176 25.25 -4.04 -12.54
C TYR A 176 25.12 -5.54 -12.29
N GLN A 177 24.03 -6.17 -12.76
CA GLN A 177 23.77 -7.60 -12.57
C GLN A 177 23.76 -8.34 -13.90
N GLU A 178 24.80 -9.14 -14.14
CA GLU A 178 24.92 -9.93 -15.37
C GLU A 178 23.72 -10.89 -15.53
N GLY A 179 23.07 -10.82 -16.69
CA GLY A 179 21.93 -11.68 -17.04
C GLY A 179 20.62 -11.32 -16.35
N LYS A 180 20.55 -10.19 -15.63
CA LYS A 180 19.32 -9.65 -15.05
C LYS A 180 18.82 -8.46 -15.87
N PHE A 181 17.57 -8.13 -15.64
CA PHE A 181 16.93 -6.98 -16.25
C PHE A 181 16.44 -5.96 -15.22
N ASP A 182 16.47 -4.70 -15.60
CA ASP A 182 16.10 -3.55 -14.79
C ASP A 182 14.89 -2.82 -15.38
N ILE A 183 14.11 -2.22 -14.49
CA ILE A 183 12.94 -1.38 -14.80
C ILE A 183 13.06 -0.10 -13.99
N ASP A 184 13.83 0.84 -14.54
CA ASP A 184 14.30 2.00 -13.79
C ASP A 184 13.15 2.90 -13.31
N VAL A 185 12.10 3.07 -14.13
CA VAL A 185 10.90 3.86 -13.79
C VAL A 185 10.29 3.43 -12.46
N TYR A 186 10.18 2.12 -12.20
CA TYR A 186 9.65 1.62 -10.93
C TYR A 186 10.69 1.59 -9.82
N GLY A 187 11.98 1.47 -10.16
CA GLY A 187 13.07 1.63 -9.20
C GLY A 187 13.06 3.03 -8.58
N VAL A 188 13.03 4.08 -9.42
CA VAL A 188 13.00 5.48 -9.00
C VAL A 188 11.73 5.78 -8.21
N ASP A 189 10.56 5.42 -8.73
CA ASP A 189 9.26 5.64 -8.07
C ASP A 189 9.22 5.01 -6.66
N LEU A 190 9.71 3.77 -6.52
CA LEU A 190 9.78 3.09 -5.23
C LEU A 190 10.71 3.83 -4.25
N LEU A 191 11.88 4.28 -4.72
CA LEU A 191 12.84 5.02 -3.90
C LEU A 191 12.32 6.39 -3.47
N GLU A 192 11.65 7.13 -4.37
CA GLU A 192 11.04 8.43 -4.06
C GLU A 192 9.96 8.30 -2.98
N LYS A 193 9.06 7.32 -3.13
CA LYS A 193 7.99 7.04 -2.16
C LYS A 193 8.56 6.62 -0.80
N PHE A 194 9.61 5.79 -0.82
CA PHE A 194 10.30 5.35 0.39
C PHE A 194 11.01 6.50 1.10
N LEU A 195 11.64 7.41 0.34
CA LEU A 195 12.28 8.62 0.87
C LEU A 195 11.26 9.56 1.52
N HIS A 196 10.08 9.71 0.90
CA HIS A 196 9.00 10.53 1.45
C HIS A 196 8.51 10.01 2.82
N CYS A 197 8.38 8.68 2.97
CA CYS A 197 7.93 8.06 4.22
C CYS A 197 8.98 8.06 5.34
N HIS A 198 10.22 7.67 5.00
CA HIS A 198 11.22 7.26 5.99
C HIS A 198 12.50 8.11 5.96
N GLY A 199 12.53 9.24 5.24
CA GLY A 199 13.74 10.04 5.04
C GLY A 199 14.52 10.39 6.31
N ASP A 200 13.84 10.71 7.40
CA ASP A 200 14.48 11.02 8.69
C ASP A 200 15.03 9.76 9.38
N GLN A 201 14.32 8.64 9.31
CA GLN A 201 14.75 7.36 9.89
C GLN A 201 15.98 6.82 9.14
N LEU A 202 15.98 6.93 7.80
CA LEU A 202 17.07 6.46 6.95
C LEU A 202 18.36 7.25 7.14
N SER A 203 18.27 8.52 7.55
CA SER A 203 19.45 9.33 7.86
C SER A 203 20.17 8.89 9.14
N LYS A 204 19.45 8.22 10.06
CA LYS A 204 19.99 7.73 11.33
C LYS A 204 20.68 6.37 11.20
N VAL A 205 20.42 5.65 10.10
CA VAL A 205 20.96 4.29 9.89
C VAL A 205 22.17 4.36 8.98
N THR A 206 23.32 3.96 9.52
CA THR A 206 24.57 3.82 8.77
C THR A 206 24.60 2.52 7.98
N VAL A 207 25.10 2.59 6.76
CA VAL A 207 25.31 1.44 5.87
C VAL A 207 26.41 0.54 6.43
N ARG A 208 26.19 -0.77 6.42
CA ARG A 208 27.13 -1.78 6.94
C ARG A 208 27.94 -2.44 5.83
N GLY A 209 27.38 -2.55 4.63
CA GLY A 209 28.06 -3.06 3.45
C GLY A 209 29.06 -2.07 2.82
N LYS A 210 29.87 -2.58 1.89
CA LYS A 210 30.87 -1.80 1.15
C LYS A 210 30.29 -1.36 -0.18
N TYR A 211 29.77 -0.13 -0.23
CA TYR A 211 29.17 0.43 -1.45
C TYR A 211 29.79 1.74 -1.92
N GLY A 212 30.92 2.14 -1.34
CA GLY A 212 31.51 3.44 -1.62
C GLY A 212 31.87 3.69 -3.08
N GLU A 213 32.08 2.65 -3.89
CA GLU A 213 32.33 2.81 -5.34
C GLU A 213 31.08 3.26 -6.12
N ARG A 214 29.88 2.93 -5.62
CA ARG A 214 28.60 3.18 -6.28
C ARG A 214 27.87 4.38 -5.69
N TYR A 215 27.89 4.53 -4.37
CA TYR A 215 27.15 5.57 -3.65
C TYR A 215 28.10 6.55 -2.98
N TYR A 216 27.68 7.82 -2.95
CA TYR A 216 28.39 8.92 -2.31
C TYR A 216 27.46 9.65 -1.32
N PRO A 217 28.00 10.35 -0.30
CA PRO A 217 27.18 11.11 0.65
C PRO A 217 26.37 12.21 -0.05
N ALA A 218 25.07 12.01 -0.19
CA ALA A 218 24.18 12.89 -0.95
C ALA A 218 23.90 14.21 -0.21
N SER A 219 24.18 14.25 1.10
CA SER A 219 24.04 15.44 1.95
C SER A 219 25.12 16.50 1.70
N LYS A 220 26.26 16.11 1.10
CA LYS A 220 27.40 17.01 0.87
C LYS A 220 27.70 17.26 -0.61
N PHE A 221 27.37 16.29 -1.46
CA PHE A 221 27.61 16.38 -2.90
C PHE A 221 26.28 16.37 -3.64
N ASP A 222 26.04 17.42 -4.42
CA ASP A 222 24.88 17.50 -5.32
C ASP A 222 25.07 16.69 -6.60
N THR A 223 26.33 16.48 -7.01
CA THR A 223 26.70 15.70 -8.20
C THR A 223 27.70 14.61 -7.84
N LYS A 224 27.67 13.50 -8.59
CA LYS A 224 28.59 12.37 -8.43
C LYS A 224 30.05 12.87 -8.46
N PRO A 225 30.81 12.72 -7.37
CA PRO A 225 32.22 13.13 -7.32
C PRO A 225 33.06 12.32 -8.32
N LYS A 226 34.10 12.95 -8.87
CA LYS A 226 34.92 12.36 -9.94
C LYS A 226 35.85 11.24 -9.44
N THR A 227 36.11 11.17 -8.14
CA THR A 227 37.04 10.17 -7.58
C THR A 227 36.53 9.66 -6.23
N TYR A 228 36.48 8.33 -6.10
CA TYR A 228 36.06 7.62 -4.88
C TYR A 228 36.88 8.01 -3.63
N ALA A 229 38.12 8.46 -3.82
CA ALA A 229 39.00 8.89 -2.74
C ALA A 229 38.50 10.12 -1.97
N GLU A 230 37.60 10.93 -2.53
CA GLU A 230 37.14 12.18 -1.92
C GLU A 230 36.21 11.98 -0.71
N TYR A 231 35.57 10.81 -0.59
CA TYR A 231 34.56 10.53 0.45
C TYR A 231 34.68 9.14 1.07
N LYS A 232 35.81 8.46 0.84
CA LYS A 232 36.08 7.09 1.33
C LYS A 232 36.01 6.94 2.85
N ASP A 233 36.31 8.01 3.59
CA ASP A 233 36.33 8.03 5.05
C ASP A 233 34.98 8.43 5.67
N GLU A 234 33.98 8.75 4.85
CA GLU A 234 32.66 9.19 5.32
C GLU A 234 31.71 8.00 5.47
N ALA A 235 30.98 7.98 6.59
CA ALA A 235 29.95 6.97 6.82
C ALA A 235 28.75 7.25 5.91
N LEU A 236 28.48 6.33 4.99
CA LEU A 236 27.26 6.33 4.17
C LEU A 236 26.06 5.97 5.03
N THR A 237 24.94 6.64 4.77
CA THR A 237 23.63 6.34 5.38
C THR A 237 22.71 5.66 4.38
N LEU A 238 21.66 4.98 4.85
CA LEU A 238 20.67 4.38 3.94
C LEU A 238 20.00 5.43 3.07
N ARG A 239 19.85 6.66 3.58
CA ARG A 239 19.34 7.80 2.81
C ARG A 239 20.22 8.10 1.61
N ASP A 240 21.54 7.96 1.72
CA ASP A 240 22.45 8.23 0.60
C ASP A 240 22.27 7.22 -0.53
N ILE A 241 22.02 5.95 -0.22
CA ILE A 241 21.70 4.92 -1.23
C ILE A 241 20.42 5.32 -2.00
N VAL A 242 19.38 5.70 -1.26
CA VAL A 242 18.08 6.08 -1.85
C VAL A 242 18.20 7.32 -2.72
N VAL A 243 18.83 8.39 -2.22
CA VAL A 243 18.95 9.66 -2.96
C VAL A 243 19.82 9.48 -4.21
N ASN A 244 20.90 8.70 -4.14
CA ASN A 244 21.72 8.43 -5.32
C ASN A 244 20.97 7.61 -6.38
N GLY A 245 20.17 6.62 -5.97
CA GLY A 245 19.33 5.86 -6.89
C GLY A 245 18.21 6.69 -7.54
N ILE A 246 17.74 7.76 -6.89
CA ILE A 246 16.79 8.71 -7.49
C ILE A 246 17.51 9.64 -8.49
N ARG A 247 18.75 10.05 -8.19
CA ARG A 247 19.53 10.94 -9.06
C ARG A 247 20.06 10.25 -10.32
N GLU A 248 20.44 8.98 -10.22
CA GLU A 248 21.00 8.17 -11.31
C GLU A 248 20.01 7.03 -11.62
N GLU A 249 19.18 7.23 -12.65
CA GLU A 249 18.09 6.30 -13.02
C GLU A 249 18.61 4.88 -13.30
N GLU A 250 19.75 4.73 -13.98
CA GLU A 250 20.39 3.43 -14.26
C GLU A 250 20.81 2.68 -12.98
N LEU A 251 21.05 3.40 -11.88
CA LEU A 251 21.43 2.85 -10.59
C LEU A 251 20.21 2.53 -9.71
N ALA A 252 19.01 3.00 -10.07
CA ALA A 252 17.81 2.91 -9.23
C ALA A 252 17.47 1.46 -8.85
N CYS A 253 17.46 0.54 -9.82
CA CYS A 253 17.17 -0.87 -9.56
C CYS A 253 18.21 -1.54 -8.65
N GLN A 254 19.50 -1.23 -8.87
CA GLN A 254 20.57 -1.74 -8.02
C GLN A 254 20.50 -1.16 -6.60
N ALA A 255 20.14 0.13 -6.48
CA ALA A 255 19.94 0.79 -5.20
C ALA A 255 18.81 0.15 -4.39
N VAL A 256 17.71 -0.27 -5.02
CA VAL A 256 16.65 -1.04 -4.35
C VAL A 256 17.16 -2.40 -3.86
N CYS A 257 17.97 -3.09 -4.66
CA CYS A 257 18.56 -4.38 -4.29
C CYS A 257 19.49 -4.24 -3.08
N ASP A 258 20.42 -3.28 -3.14
CA ASP A 258 21.38 -2.97 -2.07
C ASP A 258 20.64 -2.49 -0.80
N LEU A 259 19.63 -1.62 -0.95
CA LEU A 259 18.78 -1.17 0.16
C LEU A 259 18.11 -2.35 0.86
N LYS A 260 17.57 -3.31 0.12
CA LYS A 260 16.93 -4.50 0.69
C LYS A 260 17.92 -5.38 1.46
N GLU A 261 19.14 -5.53 0.96
CA GLU A 261 20.19 -6.28 1.66
C GLU A 261 20.60 -5.60 2.96
N GLU A 262 20.73 -4.27 2.95
CA GLU A 262 21.04 -3.50 4.15
C GLU A 262 19.89 -3.51 5.16
N LEU A 263 18.64 -3.32 4.70
CA LEU A 263 17.44 -3.42 5.54
C LEU A 263 17.31 -4.79 6.22
N ALA A 264 17.80 -5.86 5.59
CA ALA A 264 17.84 -7.18 6.22
C ALA A 264 18.78 -7.25 7.42
N GLN A 265 19.79 -6.38 7.48
CA GLN A 265 20.77 -6.33 8.55
C GLN A 265 20.43 -5.31 9.64
N VAL A 266 19.61 -4.30 9.35
CA VAL A 266 19.22 -3.24 10.30
C VAL A 266 18.67 -3.83 11.60
N THR A 267 19.12 -3.27 12.72
CA THR A 267 18.68 -3.64 14.07
C THR A 267 18.15 -2.45 14.86
N GLU A 268 18.48 -1.24 14.43
CA GLU A 268 18.14 0.04 15.05
C GLU A 268 16.64 0.31 15.02
N PHE A 269 15.99 -0.06 13.92
CA PHE A 269 14.53 0.05 13.75
C PHE A 269 13.96 -1.31 13.31
N PRO A 270 12.73 -1.63 13.70
CA PRO A 270 12.03 -2.78 13.15
C PRO A 270 11.61 -2.49 11.70
N VAL A 271 11.82 -3.46 10.82
CA VAL A 271 11.57 -3.34 9.37
C VAL A 271 10.36 -4.18 8.96
N LEU A 272 9.45 -3.62 8.18
CA LEU A 272 8.35 -4.36 7.55
C LEU A 272 8.52 -4.32 6.03
N ILE A 273 8.54 -5.48 5.38
CA ILE A 273 8.39 -5.56 3.92
C ILE A 273 6.99 -6.08 3.63
N ALA A 274 6.16 -5.25 3.02
CA ALA A 274 4.77 -5.51 2.74
C ALA A 274 4.50 -5.53 1.22
N ILE A 275 4.07 -6.65 0.67
CA ILE A 275 3.82 -6.81 -0.78
C ILE A 275 2.41 -7.35 -1.02
N ASP A 276 1.56 -6.58 -1.67
CA ASP A 276 0.25 -7.08 -2.12
C ASP A 276 0.38 -7.88 -3.43
N ASP A 277 -0.64 -8.63 -3.85
CA ASP A 277 -0.66 -9.33 -5.15
C ASP A 277 0.62 -10.16 -5.45
N TYR A 278 1.26 -10.74 -4.42
CA TYR A 278 2.59 -11.37 -4.51
C TYR A 278 2.66 -12.53 -5.51
N ASN A 279 1.53 -13.19 -5.79
CA ASN A 279 1.40 -14.22 -6.81
C ASN A 279 1.56 -13.73 -8.26
N THR A 280 1.64 -12.42 -8.48
CA THR A 280 1.94 -11.84 -9.81
C THR A 280 3.38 -12.09 -10.23
N TRP A 281 4.33 -12.14 -9.28
CA TRP A 281 5.75 -12.46 -9.55
C TRP A 281 6.03 -13.95 -9.84
N PHE A 282 4.97 -14.74 -10.00
CA PHE A 282 4.98 -16.16 -10.38
C PHE A 282 4.23 -16.38 -11.71
N GLN A 283 3.90 -15.29 -12.39
CA GLN A 283 3.26 -15.26 -13.70
C GLN A 283 4.26 -14.85 -14.75
N LYS A 284 4.02 -15.26 -15.98
CA LYS A 284 4.80 -14.77 -17.13
C LYS A 284 4.62 -13.26 -17.25
N THR A 285 5.72 -12.56 -17.53
CA THR A 285 5.66 -11.13 -17.86
C THR A 285 5.23 -10.94 -19.31
N VAL A 286 4.91 -9.70 -19.68
CA VAL A 286 4.67 -9.31 -21.08
C VAL A 286 5.98 -9.09 -21.86
N PHE A 287 7.12 -9.14 -21.19
CA PHE A 287 8.41 -8.77 -21.76
C PHE A 287 9.11 -9.96 -22.41
N GLY A 288 9.78 -9.66 -23.51
CA GLY A 288 10.67 -10.58 -24.19
C GLY A 288 11.93 -9.85 -24.65
N TYR A 289 13.07 -10.51 -24.49
CA TYR A 289 14.38 -9.99 -24.88
C TYR A 289 15.06 -11.01 -25.80
N GLU A 290 15.50 -10.58 -26.98
CA GLU A 290 16.15 -11.43 -28.00
C GLU A 290 15.35 -12.71 -28.35
N GLY A 291 14.01 -12.61 -28.38
CA GLY A 291 13.13 -13.74 -28.70
C GLY A 291 12.92 -14.75 -27.56
N LYS A 292 13.46 -14.49 -26.37
CA LYS A 292 13.17 -15.23 -25.14
C LYS A 292 12.24 -14.42 -24.25
N ASN A 293 11.30 -15.09 -23.59
CA ASN A 293 10.45 -14.43 -22.60
C ASN A 293 11.29 -14.09 -21.37
N VAL A 294 11.08 -12.90 -20.81
CA VAL A 294 11.69 -12.49 -19.55
C VAL A 294 10.77 -12.96 -18.43
N GLU A 295 11.25 -13.84 -17.56
CA GLU A 295 10.47 -14.27 -16.40
C GLU A 295 10.62 -13.25 -15.26
N PRO A 296 9.68 -13.18 -14.29
CA PRO A 296 9.81 -12.25 -13.17
C PRO A 296 11.09 -12.44 -12.36
N GLU A 297 11.63 -13.68 -12.34
CA GLU A 297 12.91 -13.98 -11.67
C GLU A 297 14.10 -13.34 -12.36
N ASP A 298 14.00 -12.99 -13.65
CA ASP A 298 15.08 -12.37 -14.41
C ASP A 298 15.14 -10.85 -14.14
N ILE A 299 14.08 -10.26 -13.60
CA ILE A 299 14.04 -8.85 -13.21
C ILE A 299 14.72 -8.69 -11.84
N SER A 300 15.74 -7.84 -11.74
CA SER A 300 16.61 -7.68 -10.56
C SER A 300 15.83 -7.38 -9.28
N VAL A 301 14.98 -6.35 -9.31
CA VAL A 301 14.20 -5.88 -8.16
C VAL A 301 13.21 -6.95 -7.69
N ILE A 302 12.53 -7.63 -8.63
CA ILE A 302 11.62 -8.72 -8.30
C ILE A 302 12.38 -9.89 -7.68
N ALA A 303 13.52 -10.27 -8.26
CA ALA A 303 14.37 -11.34 -7.75
C ALA A 303 14.89 -11.04 -6.33
N ALA A 304 15.18 -9.77 -6.02
CA ALA A 304 15.62 -9.33 -4.71
C ALA A 304 14.50 -9.40 -3.66
N LEU A 305 13.27 -9.02 -4.03
CA LEU A 305 12.13 -8.92 -3.10
C LEU A 305 11.34 -10.23 -2.95
N ARG A 306 11.50 -11.17 -3.88
CA ARG A 306 10.89 -12.49 -3.82
C ARG A 306 11.59 -13.37 -2.77
N ASN A 307 11.14 -13.27 -1.52
CA ASN A 307 11.72 -14.00 -0.38
C ASN A 307 11.03 -15.35 -0.09
N ILE A 308 9.83 -15.57 -0.63
CA ILE A 308 9.10 -16.85 -0.51
C ILE A 308 9.15 -17.53 -1.87
N GLY A 309 9.65 -18.76 -1.93
CA GLY A 309 9.76 -19.56 -3.15
C GLY A 309 9.34 -21.02 -2.98
N ALA A 310 9.80 -21.89 -3.87
CA ALA A 310 9.42 -23.30 -3.88
C ALA A 310 9.79 -24.06 -2.59
N LYS A 311 10.87 -23.66 -1.92
CA LYS A 311 11.33 -24.25 -0.64
C LYS A 311 10.75 -23.53 0.60
N GLY A 312 9.84 -22.57 0.39
CA GLY A 312 9.30 -21.71 1.44
C GLY A 312 10.08 -20.41 1.62
N TYR A 313 10.09 -19.89 2.84
CA TYR A 313 10.80 -18.65 3.17
C TYR A 313 12.31 -18.88 3.16
N ASP A 314 13.03 -18.06 2.41
CA ASP A 314 14.48 -18.15 2.30
C ASP A 314 15.13 -17.62 3.59
N GLU A 315 15.65 -18.53 4.41
CA GLU A 315 16.30 -18.21 5.68
C GLU A 315 17.52 -17.29 5.51
N SER A 316 18.21 -17.36 4.36
CA SER A 316 19.34 -16.49 4.06
C SER A 316 18.95 -15.02 3.90
N ARG A 317 17.68 -14.77 3.56
CA ARG A 317 17.09 -13.44 3.35
C ARG A 317 16.24 -12.99 4.54
N LYS A 318 16.34 -13.69 5.67
CA LYS A 318 15.59 -13.35 6.90
C LYS A 318 16.05 -12.00 7.43
N LEU A 319 15.07 -11.13 7.71
CA LEU A 319 15.32 -9.83 8.33
C LEU A 319 15.77 -10.06 9.78
N LYS A 320 16.92 -9.48 10.17
CA LYS A 320 17.41 -9.56 11.55
C LYS A 320 16.47 -8.88 12.53
N ASN A 321 15.87 -7.76 12.16
CA ASN A 321 14.87 -7.08 12.97
C ASN A 321 13.66 -6.69 12.13
N GLY A 322 12.95 -7.66 11.58
CA GLY A 322 11.80 -7.33 10.77
C GLY A 322 10.88 -8.48 10.41
N LEU A 323 9.76 -8.11 9.81
CA LEU A 323 8.70 -9.01 9.37
C LEU A 323 8.48 -8.86 7.87
N PHE A 324 8.31 -9.99 7.18
CA PHE A 324 7.89 -10.01 5.78
C PHE A 324 6.41 -10.40 5.70
N VAL A 325 5.55 -9.52 5.20
CA VAL A 325 4.13 -9.81 5.03
C VAL A 325 3.77 -9.67 3.56
N ALA A 326 3.24 -10.75 2.97
CA ALA A 326 2.77 -10.72 1.60
C ALA A 326 1.29 -11.13 1.54
N ALA A 327 0.55 -10.62 0.56
CA ALA A 327 -0.82 -11.03 0.29
C ALA A 327 -0.93 -11.64 -1.10
N VAL A 328 -1.73 -12.70 -1.23
CA VAL A 328 -2.00 -13.38 -2.50
C VAL A 328 -3.36 -12.97 -3.01
N THR A 329 -3.47 -12.53 -4.25
CA THR A 329 -4.77 -12.16 -4.85
C THR A 329 -5.02 -12.92 -6.14
N GLU A 330 -6.08 -13.72 -6.16
CA GLU A 330 -6.56 -14.33 -7.40
C GLU A 330 -7.35 -13.28 -8.20
N ASN A 331 -6.72 -12.73 -9.22
CA ASN A 331 -7.33 -11.81 -10.18
C ASN A 331 -7.55 -12.54 -11.51
N TYR A 332 -8.81 -12.62 -11.96
CA TYR A 332 -9.15 -13.17 -13.28
C TYR A 332 -8.58 -12.27 -14.40
N PRO A 333 -8.13 -12.82 -15.54
CA PRO A 333 -8.32 -14.19 -16.04
C PRO A 333 -7.17 -15.17 -15.73
N THR A 334 -6.05 -14.73 -15.16
CA THR A 334 -4.88 -15.59 -14.91
C THR A 334 -5.09 -16.47 -13.68
N LYS A 335 -5.54 -17.72 -13.88
CA LYS A 335 -5.46 -18.76 -12.85
C LYS A 335 -4.00 -19.16 -12.68
N THR A 336 -3.36 -18.63 -11.63
CA THR A 336 -2.05 -19.12 -11.23
C THR A 336 -2.17 -20.35 -10.36
N HIS A 337 -1.41 -21.38 -10.69
CA HIS A 337 -1.17 -22.49 -9.76
C HIS A 337 -0.13 -22.11 -8.71
N PHE A 338 -0.34 -20.97 -8.04
CA PHE A 338 0.59 -20.46 -7.02
C PHE A 338 0.87 -21.50 -5.92
N LYS A 339 -0.17 -22.28 -5.54
CA LYS A 339 -0.09 -23.40 -4.59
C LYS A 339 0.83 -24.55 -5.02
N GLN A 340 1.07 -24.70 -6.32
CA GLN A 340 1.95 -25.73 -6.86
C GLN A 340 3.39 -25.25 -6.97
N GLN A 341 3.60 -23.93 -7.06
CA GLN A 341 4.92 -23.32 -7.25
C GLN A 341 5.60 -22.92 -5.94
N VAL A 342 4.83 -22.68 -4.87
CA VAL A 342 5.32 -22.14 -3.60
C VAL A 342 4.84 -22.98 -2.43
N ASP A 343 5.75 -23.37 -1.54
CA ASP A 343 5.37 -23.96 -0.24
C ASP A 343 5.28 -22.89 0.84
N TYR A 344 4.04 -22.49 1.16
CA TYR A 344 3.77 -21.46 2.16
C TYR A 344 2.92 -21.97 3.33
N ARG A 345 2.78 -23.30 3.49
CA ARG A 345 1.87 -23.90 4.49
C ARG A 345 2.15 -23.43 5.91
N LYS A 346 3.43 -23.26 6.26
CA LYS A 346 3.88 -22.81 7.59
C LYS A 346 3.67 -21.31 7.83
N LEU A 347 3.62 -20.50 6.76
CA LEU A 347 3.56 -19.03 6.81
C LEU A 347 2.14 -18.50 6.62
N ARG A 348 1.20 -19.39 6.27
CA ARG A 348 -0.11 -19.02 5.76
C ARG A 348 -1.03 -18.44 6.84
N ALA A 349 -1.35 -17.16 6.72
CA ALA A 349 -2.48 -16.53 7.42
C ALA A 349 -3.71 -16.60 6.50
N THR A 350 -4.71 -17.43 6.84
CA THR A 350 -5.88 -17.65 5.96
C THR A 350 -7.01 -16.67 6.27
N MET A 351 -7.27 -15.73 5.37
CA MET A 351 -8.45 -14.87 5.42
C MET A 351 -9.69 -15.59 4.88
N ARG A 352 -10.66 -15.74 5.76
CA ARG A 352 -11.94 -16.40 5.47
C ARG A 352 -13.01 -15.38 5.07
N THR A 353 -14.13 -15.88 4.58
CA THR A 353 -15.38 -15.11 4.51
C THR A 353 -15.82 -14.68 5.92
N TYR A 354 -16.74 -13.72 5.99
CA TYR A 354 -17.20 -13.22 7.28
C TYR A 354 -17.84 -14.32 8.13
N THR A 355 -17.42 -14.38 9.39
CA THR A 355 -18.15 -15.14 10.41
C THR A 355 -19.53 -14.50 10.66
N PRO A 356 -20.48 -15.20 11.31
CA PRO A 356 -21.78 -14.60 11.64
C PRO A 356 -21.63 -13.30 12.45
N GLU A 357 -20.66 -13.27 13.37
CA GLU A 357 -20.33 -12.11 14.20
C GLU A 357 -19.75 -10.96 13.35
N GLU A 358 -18.75 -11.26 12.50
CA GLU A 358 -18.16 -10.26 11.59
C GLU A 358 -19.24 -9.68 10.66
N LEU A 359 -20.12 -10.52 10.13
CA LEU A 359 -21.20 -10.05 9.24
C LEU A 359 -22.19 -9.15 9.98
N ALA A 360 -22.58 -9.50 11.21
CA ALA A 360 -23.47 -8.68 12.02
C ALA A 360 -22.83 -7.31 12.33
N ALA A 361 -21.53 -7.27 12.66
CA ALA A 361 -20.78 -6.04 12.89
C ALA A 361 -20.67 -5.16 11.63
N VAL A 362 -20.47 -5.76 10.45
CA VAL A 362 -20.42 -5.03 9.18
C VAL A 362 -21.78 -4.44 8.84
N VAL A 363 -22.85 -5.21 9.00
CA VAL A 363 -24.22 -4.76 8.71
C VAL A 363 -24.65 -3.67 9.69
N SER A 364 -24.30 -3.78 10.98
CA SER A 364 -24.58 -2.73 11.94
C SER A 364 -23.78 -1.45 11.63
N TYR A 365 -22.54 -1.57 11.16
CA TYR A 365 -21.73 -0.44 10.70
C TYR A 365 -22.33 0.24 9.47
N TYR A 366 -22.76 -0.52 8.45
CA TYR A 366 -23.41 0.07 7.28
C TYR A 366 -24.73 0.79 7.62
N ASN A 367 -25.49 0.30 8.61
CA ASN A 367 -26.65 1.03 9.12
C ASN A 367 -26.26 2.32 9.86
N GLN A 368 -25.16 2.32 10.63
CA GLN A 368 -24.68 3.53 11.31
C GLN A 368 -24.24 4.61 10.32
N VAL A 369 -23.59 4.21 9.24
CA VAL A 369 -23.12 5.12 8.18
C VAL A 369 -24.24 5.48 7.19
N SER A 370 -25.48 5.01 7.44
CA SER A 370 -26.62 5.19 6.52
C SER A 370 -26.36 4.68 5.10
N PHE A 371 -25.44 3.71 4.97
CA PHE A 371 -25.15 3.01 3.73
C PHE A 371 -26.23 1.96 3.41
N LEU A 372 -26.87 1.41 4.46
CA LEU A 372 -28.10 0.62 4.37
C LEU A 372 -29.26 1.46 4.89
N HIS A 373 -30.38 1.48 4.16
CA HIS A 373 -31.55 2.27 4.55
C HIS A 373 -32.39 1.63 5.65
N ASP A 374 -32.44 0.30 5.72
CA ASP A 374 -33.26 -0.45 6.69
C ASP A 374 -32.43 -1.43 7.52
N LYS A 375 -32.68 -1.48 8.83
CA LYS A 375 -32.10 -2.52 9.71
C LYS A 375 -32.67 -3.88 9.34
N PRO A 376 -31.86 -4.82 8.85
CA PRO A 376 -32.37 -6.13 8.44
C PRO A 376 -32.82 -6.94 9.66
N THR A 377 -33.97 -7.59 9.53
CA THR A 377 -34.43 -8.61 10.49
C THR A 377 -33.50 -9.83 10.47
N GLU A 378 -33.51 -10.65 11.52
CA GLU A 378 -32.65 -11.85 11.59
C GLU A 378 -32.84 -12.80 10.40
N SER A 379 -34.07 -12.95 9.92
CA SER A 379 -34.39 -13.76 8.73
C SER A 379 -33.81 -13.16 7.45
N GLN A 380 -33.87 -11.83 7.29
CA GLN A 380 -33.26 -11.10 6.18
C GLN A 380 -31.73 -11.18 6.25
N LEU A 381 -31.12 -11.11 7.44
CA LEU A 381 -29.68 -11.27 7.63
C LEU A 381 -29.24 -12.69 7.27
N ALA A 382 -30.00 -13.72 7.67
CA ALA A 382 -29.75 -15.11 7.28
C ALA A 382 -29.85 -15.32 5.76
N TYR A 383 -30.86 -14.72 5.12
CA TYR A 383 -31.01 -14.72 3.67
C TYR A 383 -29.85 -14.00 2.97
N PHE A 384 -29.48 -12.81 3.47
CA PHE A 384 -28.37 -12.01 2.97
C PHE A 384 -27.04 -12.76 3.06
N ARG A 385 -26.82 -13.47 4.18
CA ARG A 385 -25.67 -14.35 4.39
C ARG A 385 -25.61 -15.46 3.34
N LEU A 386 -26.74 -16.09 3.04
CA LEU A 386 -26.83 -17.16 2.04
C LEU A 386 -26.56 -16.64 0.62
N MET A 387 -27.12 -15.48 0.28
CA MET A 387 -26.97 -14.88 -1.05
C MET A 387 -25.55 -14.37 -1.33
N THR A 388 -24.88 -13.81 -0.33
CA THR A 388 -23.52 -13.27 -0.45
C THR A 388 -22.45 -14.32 -0.15
N LYS A 389 -22.83 -15.46 0.44
CA LYS A 389 -21.94 -16.44 1.07
C LYS A 389 -21.03 -15.82 2.14
N SER A 390 -21.43 -14.68 2.72
CA SER A 390 -20.62 -13.88 3.65
C SER A 390 -19.29 -13.39 3.04
N LEU A 391 -19.16 -13.36 1.72
CA LEU A 391 -17.94 -12.84 1.08
C LEU A 391 -17.94 -11.31 1.18
N PRO A 392 -16.90 -10.67 1.74
CA PRO A 392 -16.85 -9.21 1.92
C PRO A 392 -17.18 -8.41 0.66
N LEU A 393 -16.61 -8.81 -0.49
CA LEU A 393 -16.90 -8.17 -1.77
C LEU A 393 -18.39 -8.26 -2.15
N HIS A 394 -19.01 -9.44 -2.07
CA HIS A 394 -20.43 -9.59 -2.39
C HIS A 394 -21.35 -8.91 -1.37
N VAL A 395 -20.93 -8.88 -0.10
CA VAL A 395 -21.63 -8.16 0.96
C VAL A 395 -21.65 -6.67 0.66
N PHE A 396 -20.50 -6.11 0.28
CA PHE A 396 -20.38 -4.72 -0.13
C PHE A 396 -21.22 -4.42 -1.38
N ASP A 397 -21.05 -5.20 -2.46
CA ASP A 397 -21.79 -5.00 -3.71
C ASP A 397 -23.30 -5.09 -3.50
N ARG A 398 -23.80 -6.00 -2.65
CA ARG A 398 -25.24 -6.11 -2.42
C ARG A 398 -25.79 -5.07 -1.46
N ALA A 399 -24.98 -4.59 -0.54
CA ALA A 399 -25.39 -3.53 0.38
C ALA A 399 -25.48 -2.17 -0.33
N SER A 400 -24.71 -1.94 -1.41
CA SER A 400 -24.81 -0.70 -2.19
C SER A 400 -26.03 -0.61 -3.11
N PHE A 401 -26.62 -1.76 -3.46
CA PHE A 401 -27.78 -1.83 -4.38
C PHE A 401 -29.12 -2.07 -3.66
N SER A 402 -29.15 -2.10 -2.33
CA SER A 402 -30.39 -2.18 -1.53
C SER A 402 -30.73 -0.83 -0.95
#